data_AF-A0A7S2MI85-F1
#
_entry.id   AF-A0A7S2MI85-F1
#
_cell.length_a   1.000
_cell.length_b   1.000
_cell.length_c   1.000
_cell.angle_alpha   90.00
_cell.angle_beta   90.00
_cell.angle_gamma   90.00
#
_symmetry.space_group_name_H-M   'P 1'
#
loop_
_entity.id
_entity.type
_entity.pdbx_description
1 polymer ?
#
loop_
_entity_poly.entity_id
_entity_poly.type
_entity_poly.pdbx_seq_one_letter_code
_entity_poly.pdbx_strand_id
1 'polypeptide(L)'
;GTGAPCTGGSAAPPASGIYVGTVKVFLTAKGYGFITSPHVGGDIFFLRSELPADVQAGDLSVLQGRSVSFEVQTGQDGRPRGACVRLLPGEGEPVTGVIKSYSERHGYGFITTTSFGRDVHFRAMDLPPQDQA
;
A
#
# COMPACT_ATOMS: atom_id res chain seq x y z
N GLY A 1 44.60 -28.97 -2.27
CA GLY A 1 43.84 -28.71 -3.51
C GLY A 1 42.80 -27.66 -3.21
N THR A 2 42.92 -26.51 -3.84
CA THR A 2 41.97 -25.39 -3.82
C THR A 2 40.69 -25.75 -4.58
N GLY A 3 39.53 -25.37 -4.04
CA GLY A 3 38.25 -25.45 -4.74
C GLY A 3 37.23 -24.48 -4.13
N ALA A 4 37.05 -23.34 -4.78
CA ALA A 4 35.90 -22.45 -4.70
C ALA A 4 35.40 -22.22 -6.14
N PRO A 5 34.25 -21.57 -6.43
CA PRO A 5 33.02 -21.35 -5.66
C PRO A 5 31.76 -21.77 -6.46
N CYS A 6 30.58 -21.82 -5.82
CA CYS A 6 29.29 -21.81 -6.54
C CYS A 6 28.45 -20.64 -6.03
N THR A 7 28.48 -19.55 -6.77
CA THR A 7 27.55 -18.42 -6.70
C THR A 7 26.15 -18.86 -7.17
N GLY A 8 25.13 -18.57 -6.37
CA GLY A 8 23.74 -18.73 -6.77
C GLY A 8 22.87 -17.87 -5.86
N GLY A 9 22.85 -16.56 -6.17
CA GLY A 9 21.97 -15.61 -5.51
C GLY A 9 20.51 -16.03 -5.68
N SER A 10 19.85 -16.28 -4.57
CA SER A 10 18.42 -16.05 -4.45
C SER A 10 18.25 -15.22 -3.20
N ALA A 11 18.62 -13.95 -3.29
CA ALA A 11 17.99 -12.96 -2.44
C ALA A 11 16.52 -12.96 -2.87
N ALA A 12 15.74 -13.84 -2.24
CA ALA A 12 14.31 -13.74 -2.27
C ALA A 12 13.97 -12.26 -1.99
N PRO A 13 13.09 -11.61 -2.78
CA PRO A 13 12.66 -10.27 -2.44
C PRO A 13 12.18 -10.29 -0.98
N PRO A 14 12.55 -9.29 -0.16
CA PRO A 14 12.13 -9.26 1.24
C PRO A 14 10.62 -9.48 1.28
N ALA A 15 10.23 -10.48 2.08
CA ALA A 15 8.86 -10.92 2.24
C ALA A 15 7.93 -9.71 2.43
N SER A 16 6.85 -9.68 1.65
CA SER A 16 5.58 -9.03 2.03
C SER A 16 5.71 -7.60 2.58
N GLY A 17 6.29 -6.69 1.81
CA GLY A 17 6.13 -5.26 2.06
C GLY A 17 4.81 -4.78 1.45
N ILE A 18 4.11 -3.88 2.13
CA ILE A 18 2.97 -3.21 1.51
C ILE A 18 3.43 -1.89 0.90
N TYR A 19 3.15 -1.74 -0.39
CA TYR A 19 3.55 -0.60 -1.21
C TYR A 19 2.37 0.35 -1.42
N VAL A 20 2.70 1.58 -1.82
CA VAL A 20 1.74 2.59 -2.21
C VAL A 20 1.95 2.94 -3.67
N GLY A 21 0.86 3.13 -4.40
CA GLY A 21 0.90 3.52 -5.81
C GLY A 21 -0.42 4.13 -6.23
N THR A 22 -0.52 4.41 -7.52
CA THR A 22 -1.71 4.99 -8.15
C THR A 22 -2.23 4.04 -9.22
N VAL A 23 -3.53 3.81 -9.25
CA VAL A 23 -4.15 2.99 -10.30
C VAL A 23 -4.06 3.76 -11.61
N LYS A 24 -3.27 3.24 -12.55
CA LYS A 24 -3.06 3.83 -13.88
C LYS A 24 -4.28 3.63 -14.77
N VAL A 25 -4.82 2.42 -14.74
CA VAL A 25 -6.01 2.03 -15.50
C VAL A 25 -6.63 0.78 -14.87
N PHE A 26 -7.95 0.69 -14.91
CA PHE A 26 -8.68 -0.53 -14.59
C PHE A 26 -9.60 -0.91 -15.75
N LEU A 27 -9.43 -2.11 -16.29
CA LEU A 27 -10.21 -2.62 -17.42
C LEU A 27 -11.36 -3.46 -16.87
N THR A 28 -12.47 -2.80 -16.54
CA THR A 28 -13.67 -3.42 -15.95
C THR A 28 -14.18 -4.61 -16.76
N ALA A 29 -14.17 -4.50 -18.09
CA ALA A 29 -14.58 -5.57 -19.00
C ALA A 29 -13.66 -6.81 -18.93
N LYS A 30 -12.38 -6.63 -18.60
CA LYS A 30 -11.41 -7.73 -18.46
C LYS A 30 -11.22 -8.19 -17.02
N GLY A 31 -11.68 -7.41 -16.04
CA GLY A 31 -11.58 -7.73 -14.61
C GLY A 31 -10.17 -7.56 -14.01
N TYR A 32 -9.31 -6.75 -14.63
CA TYR A 32 -7.96 -6.47 -14.11
C TYR A 32 -7.53 -5.03 -14.39
N GLY A 33 -6.50 -4.58 -13.69
CA GLY A 33 -5.91 -3.26 -13.88
C GLY A 33 -4.40 -3.24 -13.66
N PHE A 34 -3.86 -2.03 -13.77
CA PHE A 34 -2.45 -1.75 -13.54
C PHE A 34 -2.27 -0.61 -12.54
N ILE A 35 -1.36 -0.81 -11.59
CA ILE A 35 -0.91 0.20 -10.63
C ILE A 35 0.48 0.64 -11.02
N THR A 36 0.78 1.92 -10.86
CA THR A 36 2.12 2.46 -10.96
C THR A 36 2.57 2.90 -9.58
N SER A 37 3.79 2.54 -9.18
CA SER A 37 4.38 2.93 -7.90
C SER A 37 5.80 3.43 -8.10
N PRO A 38 6.25 4.48 -7.40
CA PRO A 38 7.65 4.91 -7.44
C PRO A 38 8.59 3.90 -6.78
N HIS A 39 8.07 3.00 -5.94
CA HIS A 39 8.84 2.01 -5.21
C HIS A 39 9.01 0.68 -5.96
N VAL A 40 8.18 0.45 -6.98
CA VAL A 40 8.12 -0.81 -7.72
C VAL A 40 8.28 -0.49 -9.20
N GLY A 41 9.36 -0.98 -9.79
CA GLY A 41 9.64 -0.77 -11.21
C GLY A 41 8.59 -1.44 -12.10
N GLY A 42 8.04 -0.68 -13.04
CA GLY A 42 7.07 -1.17 -14.04
C GLY A 42 5.62 -1.06 -13.60
N ASP A 43 4.72 -1.58 -14.45
CA ASP A 43 3.30 -1.62 -14.18
C ASP A 43 2.96 -2.89 -13.38
N ILE A 44 2.36 -2.71 -12.19
CA ILE A 44 1.96 -3.79 -11.29
C ILE A 44 0.57 -4.27 -11.69
N PHE A 45 0.47 -5.50 -12.14
CA PHE A 45 -0.80 -6.12 -12.53
C PHE A 45 -1.63 -6.50 -11.30
N PHE A 46 -2.91 -6.18 -11.26
CA PHE A 46 -3.81 -6.63 -10.19
C PHE A 46 -5.17 -7.06 -10.74
N LEU A 47 -5.81 -8.02 -10.07
CA LEU A 47 -7.14 -8.53 -10.45
C LEU A 47 -8.23 -7.81 -9.66
N ARG A 48 -9.46 -7.82 -10.18
CA ARG A 48 -10.66 -7.38 -9.45
C ARG A 48 -10.79 -8.08 -8.10
N SER A 49 -10.45 -9.36 -8.04
CA SER A 49 -10.51 -10.17 -6.82
C SER A 49 -9.57 -9.69 -5.71
N GLU A 50 -8.54 -8.92 -6.05
CA GLU A 50 -7.60 -8.34 -5.08
C GLU A 50 -8.15 -7.06 -4.42
N LEU A 51 -9.24 -6.50 -4.95
CA LEU A 51 -9.90 -5.31 -4.41
C LEU A 51 -10.84 -5.68 -3.24
N PRO A 52 -11.20 -4.72 -2.37
CA PRO A 52 -12.19 -4.94 -1.32
C PRO A 52 -13.58 -5.21 -1.90
N ALA A 53 -14.40 -6.01 -1.23
CA ALA A 53 -15.73 -6.40 -1.71
C ALA A 53 -16.63 -5.18 -2.02
N ASP A 54 -16.57 -4.14 -1.20
CA ASP A 54 -17.33 -2.90 -1.39
C ASP A 54 -16.96 -2.19 -2.71
N VAL A 55 -15.67 -2.21 -3.05
CA VAL A 55 -15.15 -1.63 -4.29
C VAL A 55 -15.52 -2.52 -5.47
N GLN A 56 -15.40 -3.84 -5.31
CA GLN A 56 -15.77 -4.80 -6.34
C GLN A 56 -17.24 -4.66 -6.74
N ALA A 57 -18.14 -4.35 -5.81
CA ALA A 57 -19.56 -4.15 -6.09
C ALA A 57 -19.90 -2.77 -6.67
N GLY A 58 -19.00 -1.79 -6.52
CA GLY A 58 -19.19 -0.41 -6.98
C GLY A 58 -18.75 -0.16 -8.42
N ASP A 59 -18.69 1.13 -8.79
CA ASP A 59 -18.10 1.55 -10.06
C ASP A 59 -16.58 1.45 -9.99
N LEU A 60 -15.98 0.62 -10.84
CA LEU A 60 -14.53 0.40 -10.88
C LEU A 60 -13.80 1.42 -11.76
N SER A 61 -14.54 2.24 -12.52
CA SER A 61 -13.97 3.29 -13.37
C SER A 61 -13.40 4.42 -12.52
N VAL A 62 -14.00 4.69 -11.36
CA VAL A 62 -13.49 5.68 -10.39
C VAL A 62 -12.14 5.29 -9.77
N LEU A 63 -11.66 4.06 -9.96
CA LEU A 63 -10.35 3.65 -9.46
C LEU A 63 -9.21 4.35 -10.17
N GLN A 64 -9.38 4.70 -11.44
CA GLN A 64 -8.33 5.34 -12.22
C GLN A 64 -7.90 6.68 -11.58
N GLY A 65 -6.60 6.84 -11.35
CA GLY A 65 -6.03 8.02 -10.69
C GLY A 65 -6.12 7.99 -9.16
N ARG A 66 -6.76 6.98 -8.55
CA ARG A 66 -6.81 6.84 -7.08
C ARG A 66 -5.52 6.25 -6.53
N SER A 67 -5.10 6.78 -5.39
CA SER A 67 -4.05 6.18 -4.59
C SER A 67 -4.55 4.88 -3.97
N VAL A 68 -3.69 3.86 -3.97
CA VAL A 68 -3.97 2.54 -3.42
C VAL A 68 -2.75 2.02 -2.67
N SER A 69 -2.99 1.22 -1.64
CA SER A 69 -1.97 0.39 -1.02
C SER A 69 -2.14 -1.05 -1.49
N PHE A 70 -1.03 -1.76 -1.74
CA PHE A 70 -1.06 -3.12 -2.28
C PHE A 70 0.21 -3.87 -1.91
N GLU A 71 0.10 -5.17 -1.75
CA GLU A 71 1.23 -6.06 -1.56
C GLU A 71 1.80 -6.45 -2.92
N VAL A 72 3.12 -6.43 -3.06
CA VAL A 72 3.78 -6.93 -4.27
C VAL A 72 4.08 -8.41 -4.09
N GLN A 73 3.54 -9.22 -4.97
CA GLN A 73 3.85 -10.63 -5.11
C GLN A 73 4.50 -10.87 -6.47
N THR A 74 5.47 -11.78 -6.52
CA THR A 74 6.04 -12.21 -7.80
C THR A 74 5.14 -13.28 -8.40
N GLY A 75 4.55 -13.00 -9.57
CA GLY A 75 3.77 -13.99 -10.31
C GLY A 75 4.65 -15.12 -10.85
N GLN A 76 4.04 -16.22 -11.29
CA GLN A 76 4.75 -17.37 -11.88
C GLN A 76 5.59 -16.98 -13.11
N ASP A 77 5.18 -15.94 -13.83
CA ASP A 77 5.88 -15.39 -15.00
C ASP A 77 7.02 -14.43 -14.64
N GLY A 78 7.36 -14.28 -13.36
CA GLY A 78 8.39 -13.35 -12.86
C GLY A 78 7.98 -11.87 -12.84
N ARG A 79 6.71 -11.56 -13.15
CA ARG A 79 6.20 -10.17 -13.18
C ARG A 79 5.60 -9.75 -11.84
N PRO A 80 5.70 -8.46 -11.46
CA PRO A 80 5.09 -7.96 -10.24
C PRO A 80 3.56 -7.97 -10.33
N ARG A 81 2.92 -8.57 -9.33
CA ARG A 81 1.49 -8.63 -9.15
C ARG A 81 1.10 -7.95 -7.84
N GLY A 82 0.07 -7.12 -7.90
CA GLY A 82 -0.52 -6.46 -6.75
C GLY A 82 -1.57 -7.37 -6.12
N ALA A 83 -1.40 -7.69 -4.85
CA ALA A 83 -2.35 -8.40 -4.02
C ALA A 83 -2.87 -7.48 -2.90
N CYS A 84 -3.99 -7.85 -2.27
CA CYS A 84 -4.56 -7.09 -1.14
C CYS A 84 -4.69 -5.58 -1.43
N VAL A 85 -5.20 -5.23 -2.60
CA VAL A 85 -5.31 -3.84 -3.04
C VAL A 85 -6.37 -3.14 -2.21
N ARG A 86 -6.03 -1.99 -1.61
CA ARG A 86 -6.95 -1.15 -0.83
C ARG A 86 -6.86 0.29 -1.31
N LEU A 87 -8.01 0.92 -1.52
CA LEU A 87 -8.06 2.35 -1.83
C LEU A 87 -7.50 3.15 -0.68
N LEU A 88 -6.67 4.14 -0.97
CA LEU A 88 -6.24 5.12 0.01
C LEU A 88 -7.12 6.37 -0.10
N PRO A 89 -7.23 7.13 1.00
CA PRO A 89 -7.86 8.44 0.97
C PRO A 89 -7.06 9.34 0.05
N GLY A 90 -7.74 10.25 -0.63
CA GLY A 90 -7.08 11.22 -1.50
C GLY A 90 -6.19 12.14 -0.68
N GLU A 91 -5.22 12.78 -1.33
CA GLU A 91 -4.43 13.82 -0.69
C GLU A 91 -5.37 14.93 -0.18
N GLY A 92 -5.38 15.18 1.14
CA GLY A 92 -6.28 16.14 1.79
C GLY A 92 -7.60 15.57 2.29
N GLU A 93 -7.92 14.29 2.05
CA GLU A 93 -9.10 13.65 2.62
C GLU A 93 -8.84 13.28 4.09
N PRO A 94 -9.74 13.66 5.03
CA PRO A 94 -9.57 13.31 6.44
C PRO A 94 -9.65 11.80 6.63
N VAL A 95 -8.71 11.24 7.38
CA VAL A 95 -8.62 9.81 7.66
C VAL A 95 -8.99 9.57 9.11
N THR A 96 -10.03 8.78 9.35
CA THR A 96 -10.43 8.40 10.71
C THR A 96 -9.58 7.25 11.23
N GLY A 97 -9.08 7.39 12.46
CA GLY A 97 -8.32 6.35 13.14
C GLY A 97 -8.34 6.53 14.66
N VAL A 98 -7.78 5.55 15.36
CA VAL A 98 -7.65 5.56 16.82
C VAL A 98 -6.19 5.82 17.17
N ILE A 99 -5.91 6.77 18.05
CA ILE A 99 -4.56 7.00 18.56
C ILE A 99 -4.11 5.73 19.31
N LYS A 100 -3.11 5.05 18.74
CA LYS A 100 -2.54 3.81 19.29
C LYS A 100 -1.54 4.10 20.39
N SER A 101 -0.74 5.14 20.20
CA SER A 101 0.29 5.56 21.15
C SER A 101 0.66 7.00 20.85
N TYR A 102 0.96 7.76 21.89
CA TYR A 102 1.48 9.12 21.78
C TYR A 102 2.62 9.28 22.78
N SER A 103 3.73 9.88 22.34
CA SER A 103 4.86 10.19 23.19
C SER A 103 5.15 11.69 23.19
N GLU A 104 4.80 12.35 24.28
CA GLU A 104 5.08 13.79 24.50
C GLU A 104 6.58 14.08 24.42
N ARG A 105 7.41 13.20 24.99
CA ARG A 105 8.87 13.35 25.00
C ARG A 105 9.47 13.44 23.60
N HIS A 106 8.94 12.68 22.64
CA HIS A 106 9.43 12.66 21.28
C HIS A 106 8.58 13.51 20.32
N GLY A 107 7.47 14.07 20.80
CA GLY A 107 6.56 14.90 20.02
C GLY A 107 5.91 14.17 18.86
N TYR A 108 5.76 12.84 18.92
CA TYR A 108 5.07 12.06 17.90
C TYR A 108 4.24 10.91 18.49
N GLY A 109 3.25 10.48 17.72
CA GLY A 109 2.40 9.34 18.02
C GLY A 109 2.04 8.53 16.78
N PHE A 110 1.29 7.46 16.99
CA PHE A 110 0.78 6.58 15.95
C PHE A 110 -0.75 6.51 16.03
N ILE A 111 -1.41 6.58 14.89
CA ILE A 111 -2.85 6.41 14.71
C ILE A 111 -3.08 5.11 13.95
N THR A 112 -3.81 4.17 14.54
CA THR A 112 -4.35 3.01 13.85
C THR A 112 -5.53 3.46 12.99
N THR A 113 -5.35 3.45 11.67
CA THR A 113 -6.42 3.81 10.74
C THR A 113 -7.47 2.72 10.68
N THR A 114 -8.75 3.06 10.92
CA THR A 114 -9.85 2.06 10.90
C THR A 114 -10.10 1.51 9.49
N SER A 115 -9.90 2.34 8.46
CA SER A 115 -10.15 1.97 7.06
C SER A 115 -9.10 1.04 6.45
N PHE A 116 -7.82 1.15 6.86
CA PHE A 116 -6.71 0.42 6.22
C PHE A 116 -5.84 -0.39 7.19
N GLY A 117 -6.16 -0.39 8.48
CA GLY A 117 -5.54 -1.23 9.50
C GLY A 117 -4.04 -0.98 9.70
N ARG A 118 -3.56 0.23 9.34
CA ARG A 118 -2.17 0.61 9.47
C ARG A 118 -1.97 1.76 10.43
N ASP A 119 -0.78 1.77 11.01
CA ASP A 119 -0.29 2.84 11.84
C ASP A 119 0.19 4.00 10.95
N VAL A 120 -0.39 5.18 11.14
CA VAL A 120 0.04 6.44 10.57
C VAL A 120 0.74 7.22 11.67
N HIS A 121 1.93 7.76 11.43
CA HIS A 121 2.57 8.64 12.40
C HIS A 121 1.99 10.05 12.32
N PHE A 122 1.90 10.73 13.46
CA PHE A 122 1.52 12.15 13.54
C PHE A 122 2.44 12.86 14.52
N ARG A 123 2.61 14.18 14.39
CA ARG A 123 3.39 14.98 15.34
C ARG A 123 2.49 15.70 16.33
N ALA A 124 3.04 16.06 17.49
CA ALA A 124 2.35 16.88 18.50
C ALA A 124 1.88 18.22 17.90
N MET A 125 2.68 18.84 17.01
CA MET A 125 2.29 20.06 16.29
C MET A 125 1.07 19.88 15.35
N ASP A 126 0.76 18.65 14.95
CA ASP A 126 -0.41 18.35 14.10
C ASP A 126 -1.68 18.15 14.96
N LEU A 127 -1.56 18.05 16.30
CA LEU A 127 -2.69 18.00 17.22
C LEU A 127 -3.29 19.39 17.42
N PRO A 128 -4.60 19.51 17.69
CA PRO A 128 -5.18 20.78 18.10
C PRO A 128 -4.54 21.27 19.41
N PRO A 129 -4.51 22.59 19.67
CA PRO A 129 -3.81 23.19 20.83
C PRO A 129 -4.22 22.62 22.19
N GLN A 130 -5.44 22.09 22.30
CA GLN A 130 -5.98 21.47 23.51
C GLN A 130 -5.35 20.11 23.85
N ASP A 131 -4.78 19.42 22.84
CA ASP A 131 -4.09 18.13 22.96
C ASP A 131 -2.57 18.29 22.79
N GLN A 132 -2.09 19.53 22.58
CA GLN A 132 -0.68 19.91 22.64
C GLN A 132 -0.30 20.14 24.11
N ALA A 133 0.06 19.07 24.83
CA ALA A 133 0.57 19.15 26.21
C ALA A 133 2.06 19.52 26.26
#